data_AF-A0A0Q3SLE4-F1
#
_entry.id   AF-A0A0Q3SLE4-F1
#
_cell.length_a   1.000
_cell.length_b   1.000
_cell.length_c   1.000
_cell.angle_alpha   90.00
_cell.angle_beta   90.00
_cell.angle_gamma   90.00
#
_symmetry.space_group_name_H-M   'P 1'
#
loop_
_entity.id
_entity.type
_entity.pdbx_description
1 polymer ?
#
loop_
_entity_poly.entity_id
_entity_poly.type
_entity_poly.pdbx_seq_one_letter_code
_entity_poly.pdbx_strand_id
1 'polypeptide(L)'
;MEILEALQAVRDVFVNYPKRYEEIREGIKRCELEIEDLEHLMEFANLNASQGYQMYKAMKEVRNRRRELKNELELLEISKRINNVGKPNEKILNQAIGDMRKVMKQQNDRCYSMRIRHDLQELIK
;
A
#
# COMPACT_ATOMS: atom_id res chain seq x y z
N MET A 1 20.74 20.35 -2.23
CA MET A 1 20.28 19.52 -3.37
C MET A 1 20.85 20.17 -4.60
N GLU A 2 21.68 19.43 -5.33
CA GLU A 2 22.19 19.91 -6.62
C GLU A 2 21.04 20.01 -7.64
N ILE A 3 21.16 20.91 -8.62
CA ILE A 3 20.14 21.09 -9.67
C ILE A 3 19.91 19.79 -10.44
N LEU A 4 20.96 18.99 -10.64
CA LEU A 4 20.88 17.69 -11.31
C LEU A 4 19.97 16.71 -10.55
N GLU A 5 20.13 16.62 -9.22
CA GLU A 5 19.31 15.75 -8.37
C GLU A 5 17.84 16.17 -8.41
N ALA A 6 17.58 17.48 -8.36
CA ALA A 6 16.22 18.02 -8.45
C ALA A 6 15.57 17.67 -9.79
N LEU A 7 16.31 17.81 -10.89
CA LEU A 7 15.81 17.48 -12.23
C LEU A 7 15.54 15.98 -12.40
N GLN A 8 16.41 15.13 -11.83
CA GLN A 8 16.20 13.68 -11.80
C GLN A 8 14.95 13.29 -11.01
N ALA A 9 14.74 13.88 -9.83
CA ALA A 9 13.55 13.65 -9.03
C ALA A 9 12.26 14.06 -9.77
N VAL A 10 12.27 15.22 -10.44
CA VAL A 10 11.15 15.64 -11.30
C VAL A 10 10.92 14.62 -12.40
N ARG A 11 11.97 14.19 -13.13
CA ARG A 11 11.84 13.17 -14.18
C ARG A 11 11.18 11.90 -13.64
N ASP A 12 11.59 11.42 -12.48
CA ASP A 12 11.06 10.18 -11.90
C ASP A 12 9.56 10.27 -11.60
N VAL A 13 9.09 11.40 -11.07
CA VAL A 13 7.66 11.64 -10.81
C VAL A 13 6.82 11.61 -12.09
N PHE A 14 7.32 12.17 -13.18
CA PHE A 14 6.56 12.25 -14.44
C PHE A 14 6.71 11.02 -15.33
N VAL A 15 7.84 10.31 -15.26
CA VAL A 15 8.18 9.21 -16.19
C VAL A 15 8.07 7.84 -15.52
N ASN A 16 8.66 7.67 -14.34
CA ASN A 16 8.80 6.34 -13.72
C ASN A 16 7.59 5.99 -12.85
N TYR A 17 7.04 6.97 -12.13
CA TYR A 17 5.94 6.75 -11.19
C TYR A 17 4.63 6.28 -11.86
N PRO A 18 4.26 6.71 -13.09
CA PRO A 18 3.14 6.12 -13.82
C PRO A 18 3.31 4.62 -14.08
N LYS A 19 4.52 4.16 -14.42
CA LYS A 19 4.80 2.72 -14.60
C LYS A 19 4.69 1.98 -13.28
N ARG A 20 5.30 2.52 -12.23
CA ARG A 20 5.26 1.97 -10.88
C ARG A 20 3.83 1.82 -10.34
N TYR A 21 2.96 2.76 -10.68
CA TYR A 21 1.55 2.73 -10.33
C TYR A 21 0.84 1.46 -10.84
N GLU A 22 1.01 1.11 -12.12
CA GLU A 22 0.39 -0.09 -12.67
C GLU A 22 1.02 -1.37 -12.09
N GLU A 23 2.34 -1.41 -11.91
CA GLU A 23 3.03 -2.53 -11.25
C GLU A 23 2.49 -2.81 -9.85
N ILE A 24 2.22 -1.76 -9.06
CA ILE A 24 1.65 -1.89 -7.72
C ILE A 24 0.21 -2.39 -7.77
N ARG A 25 -0.61 -1.92 -8.72
CA ARG A 25 -1.99 -2.41 -8.86
C ARG A 25 -2.03 -3.89 -9.20
N GLU A 26 -1.16 -4.33 -10.11
CA GLU A 26 -1.00 -5.76 -10.40
C GLU A 26 -0.50 -6.54 -9.18
N GLY A 27 0.47 -5.99 -8.45
CA GLY A 27 0.99 -6.60 -7.22
C GLY A 27 -0.09 -6.76 -6.14
N ILE A 28 -0.94 -5.75 -5.95
CA ILE A 28 -2.08 -5.81 -5.02
C ILE A 28 -3.05 -6.93 -5.45
N LYS A 29 -3.41 -6.98 -6.74
CA LYS A 29 -4.31 -8.01 -7.27
C LYS A 29 -3.74 -9.41 -7.05
N ARG A 30 -2.44 -9.61 -7.29
CA ARG A 30 -1.77 -10.90 -7.01
C ARG A 30 -1.84 -11.28 -5.53
N CYS A 31 -1.63 -10.32 -4.62
CA CYS A 31 -1.76 -10.59 -3.19
C CYS A 31 -3.21 -10.92 -2.79
N GLU A 32 -4.21 -10.32 -3.45
CA GLU A 32 -5.62 -10.62 -3.19
C GLU A 32 -5.96 -12.05 -3.61
N LEU A 33 -5.53 -12.48 -4.80
CA LEU A 33 -5.67 -13.87 -5.25
C LEU A 33 -4.94 -14.86 -4.32
N GLU A 34 -3.72 -14.55 -3.90
CA GLU A 34 -2.97 -15.41 -2.98
C GLU A 34 -3.65 -15.53 -1.60
N ILE A 35 -4.28 -14.45 -1.11
CA ILE A 35 -5.08 -14.51 0.12
C ILE A 35 -6.30 -15.42 -0.06
N GLU A 36 -7.01 -15.31 -1.19
CA GLU A 36 -8.15 -16.18 -1.51
C GLU A 36 -7.72 -17.65 -1.58
N ASP A 37 -6.60 -17.96 -2.23
CA ASP A 37 -6.06 -19.32 -2.31
C ASP A 37 -5.75 -19.89 -0.91
N LEU A 38 -5.12 -19.09 -0.05
CA LEU A 38 -4.80 -19.50 1.33
C LEU A 38 -6.08 -19.66 2.18
N GLU A 39 -7.11 -18.82 1.97
CA GLU A 39 -8.42 -18.94 2.63
C GLU A 39 -9.14 -20.23 2.20
N HIS A 40 -9.17 -20.54 0.90
CA HIS A 40 -9.72 -21.80 0.40
C HIS A 40 -8.96 -23.01 0.93
N LEU A 41 -7.63 -22.95 0.99
CA LEU A 41 -6.84 -24.04 1.55
C LEU A 41 -7.16 -24.29 3.03
N MET A 42 -7.42 -23.23 3.80
CA MET A 42 -7.88 -23.35 5.19
C MET A 42 -9.30 -23.94 5.31
N GLU A 43 -10.15 -23.75 4.32
CA GLU A 43 -11.52 -24.29 4.29
C GLU A 43 -11.55 -25.78 3.93
N PHE A 44 -10.75 -26.20 2.94
CA PHE A 44 -10.86 -27.53 2.35
C PHE A 44 -9.83 -28.56 2.85
N ALA A 45 -8.69 -28.13 3.41
CA ALA A 45 -7.66 -29.05 3.88
C ALA A 45 -7.79 -29.42 5.36
N ASN A 46 -7.51 -30.67 5.69
CA ASN A 46 -7.36 -31.11 7.06
C ASN A 46 -5.91 -30.88 7.53
N LEU A 47 -5.65 -29.71 8.10
CA LEU A 47 -4.32 -29.28 8.52
C LEU A 47 -4.04 -29.69 9.97
N ASN A 48 -2.86 -30.25 10.23
CA ASN A 48 -2.39 -30.39 11.61
C ASN A 48 -1.95 -29.03 12.18
N ALA A 49 -1.71 -28.97 13.50
CA ALA A 49 -1.36 -27.72 14.18
C ALA A 49 -0.13 -27.01 13.59
N SER A 50 0.90 -27.77 13.20
CA SER A 50 2.11 -27.22 12.58
C SER A 50 1.79 -26.60 11.21
N GLN A 51 1.04 -27.33 10.37
CA GLN A 51 0.61 -26.84 9.06
C GLN A 51 -0.30 -25.61 9.18
N GLY A 52 -1.22 -25.60 10.15
CA GLY A 52 -2.08 -24.45 10.43
C GLY A 52 -1.29 -23.20 10.84
N TYR A 53 -0.25 -23.35 11.65
CA TYR A 53 0.63 -22.23 11.99
C TYR A 53 1.41 -21.70 10.78
N GLN A 54 1.94 -22.59 9.93
CA GLN A 54 2.61 -22.16 8.70
C GLN A 54 1.66 -21.40 7.77
N MET A 55 0.40 -21.85 7.68
CA MET A 55 -0.64 -21.19 6.91
C MET A 55 -0.93 -19.78 7.43
N TYR A 56 -1.11 -19.63 8.74
CA TYR A 56 -1.27 -18.33 9.38
C TYR A 56 -0.10 -17.40 9.08
N LYS A 57 1.14 -17.91 9.15
CA LYS A 57 2.35 -17.14 8.87
C LYS A 57 2.37 -16.65 7.41
N ALA A 58 2.11 -17.53 6.45
CA ALA A 58 2.03 -17.18 5.04
C ALA A 58 0.95 -16.12 4.78
N MET A 59 -0.26 -16.32 5.33
CA MET A 59 -1.36 -15.36 5.24
C MET A 59 -0.97 -13.98 5.79
N LYS A 60 -0.28 -13.95 6.93
CA LYS A 60 0.20 -12.70 7.54
C LYS A 60 1.21 -11.99 6.65
N GLU A 61 2.16 -12.72 6.07
CA GLU A 61 3.17 -12.17 5.16
C GLU A 61 2.53 -11.54 3.91
N VAL A 62 1.59 -12.25 3.27
CA VAL A 62 0.91 -11.75 2.08
C VAL A 62 0.04 -10.52 2.40
N ARG A 63 -0.67 -10.53 3.53
CA ARG A 63 -1.48 -9.38 3.97
C ARG A 63 -0.61 -8.15 4.28
N ASN A 64 0.56 -8.34 4.87
CA ASN A 64 1.52 -7.26 5.12
C ASN A 64 2.07 -6.69 3.80
N ARG A 65 2.53 -7.56 2.88
CA ARG A 65 2.99 -7.16 1.54
C ARG A 65 1.91 -6.38 0.78
N ARG A 66 0.66 -6.86 0.79
CA ARG A 66 -0.48 -6.14 0.20
C ARG A 66 -0.64 -4.76 0.81
N ARG A 67 -0.45 -4.63 2.13
CA ARG A 67 -0.63 -3.36 2.83
C ARG A 67 0.50 -2.37 2.53
N GLU A 68 1.74 -2.82 2.38
CA GLU A 68 2.86 -2.01 1.91
C GLU A 68 2.58 -1.47 0.49
N LEU A 69 2.14 -2.35 -0.41
CA LEU A 69 1.76 -1.95 -1.78
C LEU A 69 0.60 -0.93 -1.78
N LYS A 70 -0.44 -1.15 -0.97
CA LYS A 70 -1.55 -0.17 -0.85
C LYS A 70 -1.08 1.17 -0.26
N ASN A 71 -0.11 1.17 0.67
CA ASN A 71 0.47 2.41 1.21
C ASN A 71 1.21 3.19 0.11
N GLU A 72 2.00 2.50 -0.70
CA GLU A 72 2.70 3.13 -1.83
C GLU A 72 1.71 3.66 -2.88
N LEU A 73 0.66 2.88 -3.20
CA LEU A 73 -0.39 3.30 -4.13
C LEU A 73 -1.07 4.60 -3.69
N GLU A 74 -1.41 4.74 -2.42
CA GLU A 74 -2.04 5.95 -1.86
C GLU A 74 -1.19 7.21 -2.10
N LEU A 75 0.14 7.09 -2.03
CA LEU A 75 1.06 8.20 -2.32
C LEU A 75 1.15 8.47 -3.83
N LEU A 76 1.21 7.41 -4.65
CA LEU A 76 1.29 7.53 -6.10
C LEU A 76 0.02 8.12 -6.73
N GLU A 77 -1.16 7.91 -6.14
CA GLU A 77 -2.39 8.58 -6.56
C GLU A 77 -2.26 10.11 -6.47
N ILE A 78 -1.55 10.61 -5.46
CA ILE A 78 -1.28 12.04 -5.32
C ILE A 78 -0.36 12.52 -6.44
N SER A 79 0.72 11.77 -6.74
CA SER A 79 1.62 12.06 -7.86
C SER A 79 0.90 12.02 -9.22
N LYS A 80 0.00 11.06 -9.41
CA LYS A 80 -0.80 10.92 -10.63
C LYS A 80 -1.70 12.14 -10.86
N ARG A 81 -2.27 12.71 -9.80
CA ARG A 81 -3.02 13.98 -9.90
C ARG A 81 -2.15 15.11 -10.45
N ILE A 82 -0.87 15.20 -10.07
CA ILE A 82 0.07 16.20 -10.60
C ILE A 82 0.34 15.94 -12.09
N ASN A 83 0.60 14.69 -12.48
CA ASN A 83 0.87 14.32 -13.87
C ASN A 83 -0.30 14.63 -14.82
N ASN A 84 -1.54 14.56 -14.31
CA ASN A 84 -2.73 14.89 -15.09
C ASN A 84 -2.96 16.40 -15.26
N VAL A 85 -2.19 17.24 -14.55
CA VAL A 85 -2.23 18.70 -14.75
C VAL A 85 -1.18 19.06 -15.78
N GLY A 86 -1.60 19.60 -16.94
CA GLY A 86 -0.68 19.91 -18.05
C GLY A 86 0.50 20.83 -17.68
N LYS A 87 0.31 21.77 -16.74
CA LYS A 87 1.40 22.55 -16.13
C LYS A 87 1.09 22.79 -14.64
N PRO A 88 1.75 22.07 -13.72
CA PRO A 88 1.59 22.31 -12.30
C PRO A 88 2.07 23.72 -11.94
N ASN A 89 1.27 24.45 -11.18
CA ASN A 89 1.69 25.71 -10.57
C ASN A 89 2.07 25.48 -9.10
N GLU A 90 2.67 26.49 -8.48
CA GLU A 90 3.13 26.42 -7.09
C GLU A 90 2.02 25.99 -6.11
N LYS A 91 0.80 26.51 -6.29
CA LYS A 91 -0.34 26.17 -5.42
C LYS A 91 -0.67 24.67 -5.49
N ILE A 92 -0.72 24.09 -6.69
CA ILE A 92 -1.02 22.67 -6.91
C ILE A 92 0.08 21.81 -6.29
N LEU A 93 1.35 22.19 -6.47
CA LEU A 93 2.49 21.46 -5.90
C LEU A 93 2.46 21.50 -4.37
N ASN A 94 2.23 22.67 -3.77
CA ASN A 94 2.12 22.83 -2.33
C ASN A 94 0.96 22.01 -1.75
N GLN A 95 -0.19 21.97 -2.43
CA GLN A 95 -1.32 21.13 -2.02
C GLN A 95 -0.96 19.64 -2.07
N ALA A 96 -0.35 19.18 -3.16
CA ALA A 96 0.04 17.77 -3.30
C ALA A 96 1.06 17.36 -2.23
N ILE A 97 2.03 18.22 -1.91
CA ILE A 97 2.99 18.00 -0.81
C ILE A 97 2.26 17.93 0.54
N GLY A 98 1.29 18.82 0.79
CA GLY A 98 0.48 18.80 2.01
C GLY A 98 -0.33 17.50 2.15
N ASP A 99 -0.96 17.06 1.06
CA ASP A 99 -1.71 15.80 1.01
C ASP A 99 -0.80 14.59 1.26
N MET A 100 0.38 14.55 0.64
CA MET A 100 1.35 13.46 0.86
C MET A 100 1.76 13.37 2.33
N ARG A 101 2.10 14.51 2.95
CA ARG A 101 2.43 14.56 4.39
C ARG A 101 1.29 14.04 5.26
N LYS A 102 0.05 14.40 4.93
CA LYS A 102 -1.14 13.93 5.66
C LYS A 102 -1.31 12.41 5.53
N VAL A 103 -1.18 11.87 4.32
CA VAL A 103 -1.26 10.43 4.06
C VAL A 103 -0.14 9.69 4.80
N MET A 104 1.11 10.15 4.71
CA MET A 104 2.23 9.54 5.44
C MET A 104 1.99 9.51 6.94
N LYS A 105 1.48 10.61 7.52
CA LYS A 105 1.11 10.65 8.94
C LYS A 105 0.01 9.65 9.27
N GLN A 106 -1.06 9.62 8.47
CA GLN A 106 -2.15 8.67 8.67
C GLN A 106 -1.68 7.21 8.56
N GLN A 107 -0.75 6.90 7.64
CA GLN A 107 -0.19 5.57 7.49
C GLN A 107 0.66 5.16 8.70
N ASN A 108 1.38 6.11 9.30
CA ASN A 108 2.19 5.88 10.50
C ASN A 108 1.34 5.69 11.76
N ASP A 109 0.29 6.50 11.90
CA ASP A 109 -0.53 6.55 13.12
C ASP A 109 -1.71 5.56 13.08
N ARG A 110 -1.85 4.77 12.01
CA ARG A 110 -3.01 3.88 11.84
C ARG A 110 -3.00 2.77 12.91
N CYS A 111 -4.16 2.54 13.49
CA CYS A 111 -4.46 1.36 14.29
C CYS A 111 -5.74 0.72 13.74
N TYR A 112 -5.81 -0.62 13.74
CA TYR A 112 -7.01 -1.30 13.25
C TYR A 112 -8.08 -1.32 14.34
N SER A 113 -9.25 -0.77 14.01
CA SER A 113 -10.44 -0.92 14.84
C SER A 113 -11.23 -2.14 14.37
N MET A 114 -11.36 -3.13 15.26
CA MET A 114 -12.16 -4.32 15.02
C MET A 114 -13.62 -3.93 14.77
N ARG A 115 -14.22 -4.51 13.72
CA ARG A 115 -15.59 -4.18 13.30
C ARG A 115 -16.66 -5.08 13.91
N ILE A 116 -16.28 -6.31 14.26
CA ILE A 116 -17.19 -7.37 14.73
C ILE A 116 -16.62 -8.04 15.99
N ARG A 117 -15.37 -8.53 15.91
CA ARG A 117 -14.65 -9.16 17.02
C ARG A 117 -14.03 -8.12 17.96
N HIS A 118 -14.87 -7.26 18.53
CA HIS A 118 -14.45 -6.22 19.48
C HIS A 118 -13.76 -6.81 20.71
N ASP A 119 -14.08 -8.06 21.08
CA ASP A 119 -13.42 -8.84 22.13
C ASP A 119 -11.91 -9.01 21.92
N LEU A 120 -11.42 -8.86 20.69
CA LEU A 120 -10.01 -8.98 20.35
C LEU A 120 -9.30 -7.62 20.21
N GLN A 121 -9.99 -6.50 20.43
CA GLN A 121 -9.43 -5.15 20.20
C GLN A 121 -8.18 -4.90 21.04
N GLU A 122 -8.15 -5.40 22.27
CA GLU A 122 -7.02 -5.22 23.21
C GLU A 122 -5.72 -5.91 22.75
N LEU A 123 -5.83 -6.90 21.85
CA LEU A 123 -4.67 -7.60 21.30
C LEU A 123 -3.98 -6.79 20.18
N ILE A 124 -4.61 -5.73 19.69
CA ILE A 124 -4.06 -4.84 18.67
C ILE A 124 -3.61 -3.55 19.38
N LYS A 125 -2.33 -3.21 19.22
CA LYS A 125 -1.73 -1.96 19.69
C LYS A 125 -1.61 -0.98 18.53
#